data_AF-A0AA35SE62-F1
#
_entry.id   AF-A0AA35SE62-F1
#
_cell.length_a   1.000
_cell.length_b   1.000
_cell.length_c   1.000
_cell.angle_alpha   90.00
_cell.angle_beta   90.00
_cell.angle_gamma   90.00
#
_symmetry.space_group_name_H-M   'P 1'
#
loop_
_entity.id
_entity.type
_entity.pdbx_description
1 polymer ?
#
loop_
_entity_poly.entity_id
_entity_poly.type
_entity_poly.pdbx_seq_one_letter_code
_entity_poly.pdbx_strand_id
1 'polypeptide(L)'
;MRQRETELVLATDREIALLQQQLGEKSQQSASYTCQVSGPGLTSATVNQPTHVLVQLTDSSGRPYSLPLNVTAQLELVSKATRTTTKWPNESRVSVAMTSPSQYEVSYTPVSRGQHKLHVQVNDREINGSPFTVTVYPDPRQLGHPVRTVTGLARPYGIAFNSHQEMIVSECLGHGVSIFDIRGQKIRTFGSCGDSPDQMEYPAGIATDDTDNIYVCSQHKLQKFTSSGELIICIGRRGSKEGEFYEPCGVTLYDNQVYVCDRDNHRIQVFDLDLNFVQSIGSHGKGRSQFNAPHDVKFDTAGNMYVAEYSNRESASNGHQWPIHTSIWSGRRGKTAWAIRSSYC
;
A
#
# COMPACT_ATOMS: atom_id res chain seq x y z
N MET A 1 -77.76 -21.52 9.28
CA MET A 1 -77.07 -22.38 10.26
C MET A 1 -75.76 -22.88 9.66
N ARG A 2 -75.77 -23.85 8.74
CA ARG A 2 -74.53 -24.42 8.15
C ARG A 2 -73.55 -23.40 7.55
N GLN A 3 -74.03 -22.37 6.86
CA GLN A 3 -73.18 -21.35 6.25
C GLN A 3 -72.43 -20.48 7.27
N ARG A 4 -73.07 -20.18 8.42
CA ARG A 4 -72.45 -19.41 9.52
C ARG A 4 -71.42 -20.26 10.28
N GLU A 5 -71.64 -21.57 10.40
CA GLU A 5 -70.68 -22.48 11.04
C GLU A 5 -69.41 -22.64 10.21
N THR A 6 -69.52 -22.69 8.87
CA THR A 6 -68.34 -22.77 7.99
C THR A 6 -67.51 -21.49 7.99
N GLU A 7 -68.16 -20.32 8.01
CA GLU A 7 -67.46 -19.02 8.14
C GLU A 7 -66.75 -18.87 9.49
N LEU A 8 -67.36 -19.38 10.57
CA LEU A 8 -66.75 -19.34 11.90
C LEU A 8 -65.48 -20.19 11.96
N VAL A 9 -65.52 -21.41 11.41
CA VAL A 9 -64.36 -22.33 11.38
C VAL A 9 -63.20 -21.75 10.57
N LEU A 10 -63.48 -21.18 9.39
CA LEU A 10 -62.47 -20.54 8.54
C LEU A 10 -61.85 -19.29 9.18
N ALA A 11 -62.62 -18.56 9.99
CA ALA A 11 -62.10 -17.43 10.76
C ALA A 11 -61.14 -17.89 11.86
N THR A 12 -61.49 -18.96 12.60
CA THR A 12 -60.60 -19.54 13.61
C THR A 12 -59.31 -20.11 13.03
N ASP A 13 -59.36 -20.79 11.88
CA ASP A 13 -58.14 -21.34 11.26
C ASP A 13 -57.17 -20.25 10.81
N ARG A 14 -57.68 -19.11 10.33
CA ARG A 14 -56.87 -17.94 9.98
C ARG A 14 -56.25 -17.29 11.21
N GLU A 15 -57.00 -17.15 12.31
CA GLU A 15 -56.47 -16.62 13.57
C GLU A 15 -55.41 -17.56 14.17
N ILE A 16 -55.61 -18.88 14.12
CA ILE A 16 -54.62 -19.86 14.57
C ILE A 16 -53.34 -19.76 13.75
N ALA A 17 -53.44 -19.64 12.41
CA ALA A 17 -52.29 -19.46 11.55
C ALA A 17 -51.53 -18.15 11.84
N LEU A 18 -52.26 -17.06 12.10
CA LEU A 18 -51.68 -15.76 12.45
C LEU A 18 -51.00 -15.79 13.83
N LEU A 19 -51.61 -16.45 14.81
CA LEU A 19 -51.03 -16.66 16.13
C LEU A 19 -49.79 -17.55 16.06
N GLN A 20 -49.80 -18.61 15.26
CA GLN A 20 -48.62 -19.47 15.02
C GLN A 20 -47.49 -18.71 14.33
N GLN A 21 -47.80 -17.84 13.37
CA GLN A 21 -46.83 -16.95 12.73
C GLN A 21 -46.25 -15.94 13.74
N GLN A 22 -47.10 -15.29 14.54
CA GLN A 22 -46.67 -14.35 15.58
C GLN A 22 -45.88 -15.02 16.72
N LEU A 23 -46.20 -16.26 17.08
CA LEU A 23 -45.43 -17.08 18.01
C LEU A 23 -44.08 -17.50 17.40
N GLY A 24 -44.04 -17.81 16.10
CA GLY A 24 -42.80 -18.05 15.35
C GLY A 24 -41.89 -16.82 15.36
N GLU A 25 -42.44 -15.65 15.03
CA GLU A 25 -41.73 -14.37 15.03
C GLU A 25 -41.28 -13.93 16.44
N LYS A 26 -42.11 -14.13 17.48
CA LYS A 26 -41.74 -13.88 18.87
C LYS A 26 -40.70 -14.86 19.41
N SER A 27 -40.71 -16.12 18.97
CA SER A 27 -39.71 -17.12 19.38
C SER A 27 -38.33 -16.82 18.80
N GLN A 28 -38.26 -16.25 17.59
CA GLN A 28 -37.02 -15.75 16.98
C GLN A 28 -36.48 -14.48 17.66
N GLN A 29 -37.32 -13.74 18.40
CA GLN A 29 -36.95 -12.49 19.09
C GLN A 29 -36.44 -12.66 20.53
N SER A 30 -36.41 -13.88 21.11
CA SER A 30 -36.22 -14.05 22.56
C SER A 30 -35.08 -14.97 23.00
N ALA A 31 -34.19 -15.42 22.12
CA ALA A 31 -33.00 -16.14 22.55
C ALA A 31 -31.77 -15.23 22.42
N SER A 32 -31.38 -14.63 23.54
CA SER A 32 -30.18 -13.79 23.64
C SER A 32 -28.94 -14.66 23.43
N TYR A 33 -28.26 -14.46 22.29
CA TYR A 33 -26.97 -15.06 22.00
C TYR A 33 -25.86 -14.02 22.11
N THR A 34 -24.65 -14.48 22.41
CA THR A 34 -23.41 -13.71 22.31
C THR A 34 -22.51 -14.38 21.28
N CYS A 35 -21.75 -13.56 20.55
CA CYS A 35 -20.88 -14.01 19.48
C CYS A 35 -19.42 -13.69 19.82
N GLN A 36 -18.55 -14.69 19.73
CA GLN A 36 -17.11 -14.52 19.83
C GLN A 36 -16.48 -14.98 18.52
N VAL A 37 -15.64 -14.13 17.93
CA VAL A 37 -14.88 -14.47 16.72
C VAL A 37 -13.41 -14.60 17.06
N SER A 38 -12.77 -15.63 16.52
CA SER A 38 -11.35 -15.88 16.73
C SER A 38 -10.68 -16.44 15.47
N GLY A 39 -9.36 -16.35 15.41
CA GLY A 39 -8.56 -16.86 14.30
C GLY A 39 -7.65 -15.80 13.68
N PRO A 40 -6.55 -16.21 13.04
CA PRO A 40 -5.55 -15.30 12.48
C PRO A 40 -6.11 -14.45 11.33
N GLY A 41 -7.14 -14.93 10.62
CA GLY A 41 -7.82 -14.20 9.56
C GLY A 41 -8.41 -12.85 10.01
N LEU A 42 -8.68 -12.65 11.31
CA LEU A 42 -9.23 -11.37 11.79
C LEU A 42 -8.28 -10.19 11.61
N THR A 43 -6.97 -10.44 11.53
CA THR A 43 -5.94 -9.40 11.47
C THR A 43 -5.10 -9.45 10.21
N SER A 44 -4.85 -10.64 9.67
CA SER A 44 -3.95 -10.81 8.53
C SER A 44 -4.36 -11.96 7.61
N ALA A 45 -4.05 -11.79 6.33
CA ALA A 45 -4.24 -12.81 5.31
C ALA A 45 -3.19 -12.66 4.20
N THR A 46 -3.12 -13.63 3.30
CA THR A 46 -2.19 -13.63 2.18
C THR A 46 -2.97 -13.68 0.86
N VAL A 47 -2.57 -12.86 -0.13
CA VAL A 47 -3.20 -12.82 -1.45
C VAL A 47 -3.25 -14.24 -2.04
N ASN A 48 -4.42 -14.62 -2.57
CA ASN A 48 -4.71 -15.91 -3.18
C ASN A 48 -4.52 -17.14 -2.28
N GLN A 49 -4.36 -16.96 -0.97
CA GLN A 49 -4.37 -18.06 -0.01
C GLN A 49 -5.70 -18.07 0.76
N PRO A 50 -6.37 -19.23 0.86
CA PRO A 50 -7.55 -19.35 1.70
C PRO A 50 -7.15 -19.14 3.16
N THR A 51 -7.97 -18.40 3.89
CA THR A 51 -7.88 -18.24 5.34
C THR A 51 -9.27 -18.29 5.95
N HIS A 52 -9.36 -18.49 7.26
CA HIS A 52 -10.64 -18.62 7.95
C HIS A 52 -10.63 -17.96 9.32
N VAL A 53 -11.84 -17.66 9.80
CA VAL A 53 -12.13 -17.27 11.18
C VAL A 53 -13.27 -18.12 11.72
N LEU A 54 -13.25 -18.36 13.02
CA LEU A 54 -14.27 -19.15 13.71
C LEU A 54 -15.22 -18.21 14.46
N VAL A 55 -16.50 -18.37 14.20
CA VAL A 55 -17.61 -17.67 14.87
C VAL A 55 -18.23 -18.65 15.86
N GLN A 56 -18.09 -18.37 17.14
CA GLN A 56 -18.66 -19.15 18.23
C GLN A 56 -19.85 -18.41 18.84
N LEU A 57 -20.99 -19.08 18.90
CA LEU A 57 -22.22 -18.60 19.50
C LEU A 57 -22.40 -19.23 20.87
N THR A 58 -22.72 -18.40 21.86
CA THR A 58 -23.09 -18.84 23.21
C THR A 58 -24.40 -18.19 23.65
N ASP A 59 -25.09 -18.81 24.60
CA ASP A 59 -26.22 -18.17 25.28
C ASP A 59 -25.74 -17.12 26.30
N SER A 60 -26.69 -16.45 26.96
CA SER A 60 -26.40 -15.47 28.01
C SER A 60 -25.64 -16.02 29.23
N SER A 61 -25.54 -17.35 29.38
CA SER A 61 -24.78 -18.03 30.43
C SER A 61 -23.39 -18.47 29.97
N GLY A 62 -23.01 -18.19 28.72
CA GLY A 62 -21.73 -18.58 28.13
C GLY A 62 -21.66 -20.03 27.64
N ARG A 63 -22.79 -20.76 27.59
CA ARG A 63 -22.83 -22.13 27.07
C ARG A 63 -23.02 -22.13 25.55
N PRO A 64 -22.51 -23.15 24.83
CA PRO A 64 -22.70 -23.26 23.39
C PRO A 64 -24.17 -23.17 23.00
N TYR A 65 -24.46 -22.29 22.06
CA TYR A 65 -25.83 -22.06 21.61
C TYR A 65 -26.36 -23.29 20.85
N SER A 66 -27.58 -23.73 21.14
CA SER A 66 -28.07 -25.05 20.71
C SER A 66 -28.80 -25.05 19.35
N LEU A 67 -29.23 -23.88 18.87
CA LEU A 67 -29.97 -23.73 17.63
C LEU A 67 -29.12 -23.03 16.56
N PRO A 68 -29.11 -23.53 15.32
CA PRO A 68 -28.39 -22.86 14.26
C PRO A 68 -29.00 -21.48 13.95
N LEU A 69 -28.15 -20.48 13.73
CA LEU A 69 -28.50 -19.14 13.27
C LEU A 69 -27.99 -18.89 11.85
N ASN A 70 -28.52 -17.86 11.18
CA ASN A 70 -28.04 -17.46 9.86
C ASN A 70 -26.77 -16.62 10.02
N VAL A 71 -25.62 -17.11 9.54
CA VAL A 71 -24.34 -16.39 9.57
C VAL A 71 -23.90 -16.06 8.15
N THR A 72 -23.65 -14.78 7.89
CA THR A 72 -23.17 -14.28 6.59
C THR A 72 -21.88 -13.49 6.77
N ALA A 73 -21.07 -13.39 5.72
CA ALA A 73 -19.84 -12.63 5.75
C ALA A 73 -19.49 -12.03 4.38
N GLN A 74 -18.80 -10.90 4.39
CA GLN A 74 -18.32 -10.20 3.19
C GLN A 74 -16.94 -9.59 3.45
N LEU A 75 -16.10 -9.54 2.41
CA LEU A 75 -14.77 -8.94 2.48
C LEU A 75 -14.68 -7.76 1.51
N GLU A 76 -14.52 -6.56 2.05
CA GLU A 76 -14.41 -5.31 1.30
C GLU A 76 -12.96 -4.81 1.25
N LEU A 77 -12.47 -4.37 0.09
CA LEU A 77 -11.17 -3.70 -0.02
C LEU A 77 -11.29 -2.21 0.35
N VAL A 78 -10.43 -1.73 1.25
CA VAL A 78 -10.35 -0.31 1.60
C VAL A 78 -9.42 0.41 0.61
N SER A 79 -9.98 1.05 -0.42
CA SER A 79 -9.19 1.86 -1.36
C SER A 79 -8.76 3.18 -0.74
N LYS A 80 -7.45 3.49 -0.72
CA LYS A 80 -6.92 4.81 -0.32
C LYS A 80 -7.00 5.86 -1.45
N ALA A 81 -7.45 5.50 -2.65
CA ALA A 81 -7.53 6.42 -3.78
C ALA A 81 -8.88 7.18 -3.79
N THR A 82 -8.77 8.51 -3.74
CA THR A 82 -9.83 9.47 -4.03
C THR A 82 -10.61 9.13 -5.31
N ARG A 83 -11.95 9.12 -5.22
CA ARG A 83 -12.95 9.19 -6.31
C ARG A 83 -12.54 8.60 -7.66
N THR A 84 -12.36 7.29 -7.74
CA THR A 84 -12.86 6.51 -8.88
C THR A 84 -13.19 5.11 -8.40
N THR A 85 -14.47 4.74 -8.52
CA THR A 85 -14.93 3.36 -8.34
C THR A 85 -14.42 2.53 -9.51
N THR A 86 -13.18 2.05 -9.42
CA THR A 86 -12.73 0.95 -10.27
C THR A 86 -13.30 -0.32 -9.66
N LYS A 87 -14.42 -0.81 -10.23
CA LYS A 87 -14.85 -2.20 -10.02
C LYS A 87 -13.71 -3.10 -10.52
N TRP A 88 -12.88 -3.58 -9.61
CA TRP A 88 -11.94 -4.65 -9.91
C TRP A 88 -12.74 -5.93 -10.18
N PRO A 89 -12.47 -6.68 -11.26
CA PRO A 89 -13.32 -7.80 -11.68
C PRO A 89 -12.99 -9.12 -10.96
N ASN A 90 -12.66 -9.09 -9.66
CA ASN A 90 -12.46 -10.31 -8.88
C ASN A 90 -12.94 -10.06 -7.44
N GLU A 91 -14.19 -10.39 -7.15
CA GLU A 91 -14.68 -10.37 -5.77
C GLU A 91 -13.91 -11.44 -4.97
N SER A 92 -13.39 -11.06 -3.80
CA SER A 92 -12.78 -12.02 -2.88
C SER A 92 -13.81 -13.10 -2.58
N ARG A 93 -13.41 -14.38 -2.67
CA ARG A 93 -14.33 -15.47 -2.39
C ARG A 93 -14.57 -15.53 -0.89
N VAL A 94 -15.83 -15.46 -0.45
CA VAL A 94 -16.22 -15.62 0.96
C VAL A 94 -17.26 -16.73 1.03
N SER A 95 -17.12 -17.63 2.00
CA SER A 95 -18.06 -18.71 2.25
C SER A 95 -18.20 -18.93 3.76
N VAL A 96 -19.40 -19.27 4.20
CA VAL A 96 -19.68 -19.61 5.59
C VAL A 96 -20.15 -21.05 5.66
N ALA A 97 -19.52 -21.85 6.51
CA ALA A 97 -19.88 -23.24 6.75
C ALA A 97 -20.20 -23.44 8.23
N MET A 98 -21.32 -24.09 8.54
CA MET A 98 -21.66 -24.46 9.90
C MET A 98 -20.89 -25.73 10.29
N THR A 99 -20.06 -25.66 11.32
CA THR A 99 -19.30 -26.81 11.85
C THR A 99 -20.04 -27.51 12.98
N SER A 100 -20.82 -26.75 13.75
CA SER A 100 -21.78 -27.25 14.76
C SER A 100 -22.92 -26.25 14.92
N PRO A 101 -24.03 -26.57 15.61
CA PRO A 101 -25.11 -25.60 15.86
C PRO A 101 -24.65 -24.29 16.53
N SER A 102 -23.53 -24.35 17.26
CA SER A 102 -22.94 -23.21 17.98
C SER A 102 -21.74 -22.59 17.26
N GLN A 103 -21.28 -23.14 16.14
CA GLN A 103 -19.99 -22.78 15.56
C GLN A 103 -20.04 -22.75 14.03
N TYR A 104 -19.47 -21.68 13.48
CA TYR A 104 -19.39 -21.44 12.04
C TYR A 104 -17.95 -21.10 11.66
N GLU A 105 -17.51 -21.64 10.54
CA GLU A 105 -16.26 -21.27 9.89
C GLU A 105 -16.55 -20.30 8.75
N VAL A 106 -16.03 -19.09 8.85
CA VAL A 106 -16.05 -18.09 7.78
C VAL A 106 -14.72 -18.18 7.06
N SER A 107 -14.73 -18.72 5.85
CA SER A 107 -13.56 -18.84 4.99
C SER A 107 -13.56 -17.77 3.91
N TYR A 108 -12.40 -17.20 3.62
CA TYR A 108 -12.23 -16.29 2.49
C TYR A 108 -10.85 -16.36 1.84
N THR A 109 -10.80 -16.00 0.55
CA THR A 109 -9.57 -15.92 -0.24
C THR A 109 -9.43 -14.52 -0.84
N PRO A 110 -8.59 -13.64 -0.27
CA PRO A 110 -8.44 -12.28 -0.77
C PRO A 110 -7.62 -12.27 -2.06
N VAL A 111 -8.09 -11.53 -3.06
CA VAL A 111 -7.41 -11.46 -4.38
C VAL A 111 -6.52 -10.22 -4.54
N SER A 112 -6.58 -9.29 -3.58
CA SER A 112 -5.85 -8.02 -3.64
C SER A 112 -5.13 -7.75 -2.32
N ARG A 113 -3.97 -7.10 -2.39
CA ARG A 113 -3.18 -6.71 -1.21
C ARG A 113 -3.74 -5.45 -0.57
N GLY A 114 -3.43 -5.24 0.71
CA GLY A 114 -3.77 -4.01 1.43
C GLY A 114 -4.84 -4.21 2.50
N GLN A 115 -5.39 -3.10 2.98
CA GLN A 115 -6.37 -3.10 4.07
C GLN A 115 -7.74 -3.52 3.55
N HIS A 116 -8.37 -4.48 4.22
CA HIS A 116 -9.71 -4.95 3.94
C HIS A 116 -10.58 -4.86 5.21
N LYS A 117 -11.90 -4.86 5.02
CA LYS A 117 -12.91 -4.94 6.06
C LYS A 117 -13.66 -6.26 5.94
N LEU A 118 -13.58 -7.11 6.97
CA LEU A 118 -14.33 -8.35 7.07
C LEU A 118 -15.62 -8.10 7.87
N HIS A 119 -16.72 -8.05 7.15
CA HIS A 119 -18.08 -7.98 7.70
C HIS A 119 -18.54 -9.38 8.07
N VAL A 120 -19.11 -9.53 9.26
CA VAL A 120 -19.71 -10.78 9.75
C VAL A 120 -21.03 -10.43 10.41
N GLN A 121 -22.10 -11.08 9.97
CA GLN A 121 -23.45 -10.83 10.44
C GLN A 121 -24.10 -12.12 10.93
N VAL A 122 -24.94 -11.99 11.96
CA VAL A 122 -25.80 -13.06 12.47
C VAL A 122 -27.24 -12.56 12.41
N ASN A 123 -28.12 -13.28 11.71
CA ASN A 123 -29.50 -12.88 11.42
C ASN A 123 -29.60 -11.43 10.92
N ASP A 124 -28.76 -11.10 9.91
CA ASP A 124 -28.69 -9.80 9.24
C ASP A 124 -28.29 -8.62 10.16
N ARG A 125 -27.68 -8.91 11.31
CA ARG A 125 -27.10 -7.91 12.22
C ARG A 125 -25.60 -8.08 12.35
N GLU A 126 -24.88 -6.96 12.22
CA GLU A 126 -23.44 -6.91 12.43
C GLU A 126 -23.10 -7.36 13.86
N ILE A 127 -22.13 -8.26 13.99
CA ILE A 127 -21.68 -8.73 15.31
C ILE A 127 -20.72 -7.73 15.96
N ASN A 128 -20.55 -7.85 17.28
CA ASN A 128 -19.59 -7.04 18.02
C ASN A 128 -18.17 -7.20 17.47
N GLY A 129 -17.52 -6.06 17.19
CA GLY A 129 -16.16 -6.00 16.64
C GLY A 129 -16.09 -6.00 15.11
N SER A 130 -17.17 -6.35 14.43
CA SER A 130 -17.26 -6.26 12.97
C SER A 130 -17.65 -4.83 12.54
N PRO A 131 -17.09 -4.30 11.43
CA PRO A 131 -16.13 -4.95 10.53
C PRO A 131 -14.71 -5.03 11.10
N PHE A 132 -14.09 -6.20 10.95
CA PHE A 132 -12.70 -6.44 11.34
C PHE A 132 -11.75 -5.91 10.28
N THR A 133 -10.62 -5.32 10.71
CA THR A 133 -9.63 -4.78 9.78
C THR A 133 -8.56 -5.85 9.49
N VAL A 134 -8.53 -6.32 8.24
CA VAL A 134 -7.62 -7.38 7.80
C VAL A 134 -6.54 -6.79 6.91
N THR A 135 -5.27 -6.99 7.26
CA THR A 135 -4.14 -6.62 6.38
C THR A 135 -3.80 -7.79 5.48
N VAL A 136 -3.97 -7.64 4.16
CA VAL A 136 -3.64 -8.68 3.19
C VAL A 136 -2.24 -8.45 2.62
N TYR A 137 -1.35 -9.42 2.84
CA TYR A 137 0.05 -9.39 2.40
C TYR A 137 0.24 -10.15 1.07
N PRO A 138 1.25 -9.79 0.26
CA PRO A 138 1.65 -10.60 -0.89
C PRO A 138 2.04 -12.03 -0.48
N ASP A 139 1.88 -13.01 -1.39
CA ASP A 139 2.35 -14.37 -1.16
C ASP A 139 3.88 -14.38 -1.00
N PRO A 140 4.42 -14.79 0.16
CA PRO A 140 5.86 -14.79 0.39
C PRO A 140 6.61 -15.74 -0.55
N ARG A 141 5.95 -16.75 -1.14
CA ARG A 141 6.57 -17.61 -2.17
C ARG A 141 6.72 -16.91 -3.51
N GLN A 142 6.00 -15.81 -3.74
CA GLN A 142 6.19 -14.95 -4.90
C GLN A 142 7.23 -13.85 -4.64
N LEU A 143 7.66 -13.64 -3.39
CA LEU A 143 8.77 -12.73 -3.11
C LEU A 143 10.04 -13.29 -3.73
N GLY A 144 10.54 -12.62 -4.77
CA GLY A 144 11.80 -12.95 -5.44
C GLY A 144 11.66 -13.57 -6.83
N HIS A 145 10.45 -13.94 -7.28
CA HIS A 145 10.22 -14.36 -8.66
C HIS A 145 9.64 -13.21 -9.48
N PRO A 146 10.29 -12.79 -10.59
CA PRO A 146 9.72 -11.80 -11.48
C PRO A 146 8.37 -12.27 -12.02
N VAL A 147 7.29 -11.55 -11.69
CA VAL A 147 5.97 -11.79 -12.28
C VAL A 147 5.95 -11.37 -13.77
N ARG A 148 6.85 -10.46 -14.13
CA ARG A 148 7.03 -9.94 -15.48
C ARG A 148 8.46 -9.43 -15.65
N THR A 149 9.02 -9.63 -16.84
CA THR A 149 10.30 -9.04 -17.25
C THR A 149 10.06 -8.08 -18.41
N VAL A 150 10.45 -6.82 -18.23
CA VAL A 150 10.49 -5.81 -19.30
C VAL A 150 11.93 -5.74 -19.83
N THR A 151 12.10 -5.95 -21.13
CA THR A 151 13.42 -5.97 -21.79
C THR A 151 13.62 -4.74 -22.66
N GLY A 152 14.85 -4.55 -23.17
CA GLY A 152 15.17 -3.43 -24.08
C GLY A 152 15.42 -2.09 -23.39
N LEU A 153 15.66 -2.10 -22.08
CA LEU A 153 16.02 -0.91 -21.30
C LEU A 153 17.54 -0.65 -21.32
N ALA A 154 17.94 0.60 -21.52
CA ALA A 154 19.33 1.03 -21.55
C ALA A 154 19.85 1.40 -20.15
N ARG A 155 20.27 0.37 -19.39
CA ARG A 155 20.74 0.47 -17.99
C ARG A 155 19.73 1.25 -17.12
N PRO A 156 18.53 0.69 -16.87
CA PRO A 156 17.53 1.36 -16.06
C PRO A 156 18.05 1.58 -14.63
N TYR A 157 17.63 2.67 -13.99
CA TYR A 157 18.08 3.03 -12.64
C TYR A 157 16.93 3.27 -11.67
N GLY A 158 16.14 4.32 -11.92
CA GLY A 158 15.00 4.71 -11.12
C GLY A 158 13.68 4.27 -11.76
N ILE A 159 12.67 4.06 -10.92
CA ILE A 159 11.31 3.74 -11.33
C ILE A 159 10.31 4.53 -10.48
N ALA A 160 9.29 5.08 -11.12
CA ALA A 160 8.15 5.74 -10.50
C ALA A 160 6.85 5.33 -11.21
N PHE A 161 5.71 5.67 -10.61
CA PHE A 161 4.39 5.48 -11.20
C PHE A 161 3.62 6.80 -11.15
N ASN A 162 2.84 7.07 -12.19
CA ASN A 162 1.93 8.22 -12.20
C ASN A 162 0.49 7.80 -11.84
N SER A 163 -0.42 8.77 -11.77
CA SER A 163 -1.84 8.55 -11.44
C SER A 163 -2.57 7.66 -12.46
N HIS A 164 -2.03 7.54 -13.68
CA HIS A 164 -2.55 6.72 -14.77
C HIS A 164 -2.07 5.25 -14.72
N GLN A 165 -1.33 4.85 -13.67
CA GLN A 165 -0.71 3.52 -13.53
C GLN A 165 0.34 3.21 -14.62
N GLU A 166 0.96 4.24 -15.19
CA GLU A 166 2.09 4.09 -16.10
C GLU A 166 3.38 3.99 -15.29
N MET A 167 4.28 3.13 -15.74
CA MET A 167 5.60 2.94 -15.17
C MET A 167 6.59 3.87 -15.86
N ILE A 168 7.26 4.72 -15.09
CA ILE A 168 8.20 5.73 -15.59
C ILE A 168 9.60 5.32 -15.12
N VAL A 169 10.51 5.11 -16.06
CA VAL A 169 11.83 4.53 -15.83
C VAL A 169 12.91 5.46 -16.37
N SER A 170 13.88 5.82 -15.53
CA SER A 170 15.09 6.50 -16.01
C SER A 170 16.05 5.48 -16.62
N GLU A 171 16.52 5.77 -17.84
CA GLU A 171 17.45 4.93 -18.59
C GLU A 171 18.82 5.59 -18.63
N CYS A 172 19.69 5.16 -17.71
CA CYS A 172 20.97 5.82 -17.45
C CYS A 172 21.88 5.86 -18.69
N LEU A 173 21.97 4.78 -19.48
CA LEU A 173 22.72 4.78 -20.74
C LEU A 173 21.89 5.28 -21.93
N GLY A 174 20.57 5.33 -21.79
CA GLY A 174 19.67 5.91 -22.78
C GLY A 174 19.63 7.43 -22.76
N HIS A 175 20.19 8.06 -21.71
CA HIS A 175 20.15 9.52 -21.50
C HIS A 175 18.73 10.08 -21.57
N GLY A 176 17.76 9.32 -21.03
CA GLY A 176 16.35 9.62 -21.17
C GLY A 176 15.47 8.93 -20.15
N VAL A 177 14.18 9.18 -20.25
CA VAL A 177 13.11 8.59 -19.45
C VAL A 177 12.15 7.86 -20.38
N SER A 178 11.87 6.60 -20.08
CA SER A 178 10.89 5.78 -20.79
C SER A 178 9.64 5.56 -19.94
N ILE A 179 8.49 5.62 -20.60
CA ILE A 179 7.17 5.44 -19.98
C ILE A 179 6.53 4.20 -20.59
N PHE A 180 5.98 3.35 -19.73
CA PHE A 180 5.38 2.07 -20.08
C PHE A 180 3.98 1.97 -19.50
N ASP A 181 3.10 1.20 -20.15
CA ASP A 181 1.85 0.80 -19.53
C ASP A 181 2.11 -0.22 -18.39
N ILE A 182 1.08 -0.51 -17.59
CA ILE A 182 1.19 -1.49 -16.49
C ILE A 182 1.52 -2.92 -16.96
N ARG A 183 1.40 -3.21 -18.26
CA ARG A 183 1.76 -4.50 -18.87
C ARG A 183 3.21 -4.51 -19.36
N GLY A 184 3.95 -3.41 -19.21
CA GLY A 184 5.34 -3.27 -19.62
C GLY A 184 5.52 -2.94 -21.10
N GLN A 185 4.47 -2.52 -21.80
CA GLN A 185 4.58 -2.03 -23.18
C GLN A 185 5.04 -0.56 -23.16
N LYS A 186 6.12 -0.27 -23.89
CA LYS A 186 6.67 1.08 -24.00
C LYS A 186 5.69 1.99 -24.73
N ILE A 187 5.29 3.08 -24.08
CA ILE A 187 4.40 4.11 -24.61
C ILE A 187 5.24 5.16 -25.33
N ARG A 188 6.27 5.72 -24.67
CA ARG A 188 7.16 6.75 -25.22
C ARG A 188 8.46 6.90 -24.44
N THR A 189 9.37 7.70 -24.99
CA THR A 189 10.60 8.16 -24.35
C THR A 189 10.77 9.65 -24.60
N PHE A 190 11.40 10.34 -23.65
CA PHE A 190 11.91 11.69 -23.86
C PHE A 190 13.28 11.86 -23.18
N GLY A 191 13.97 12.95 -23.51
CA GLY A 191 15.34 13.22 -23.08
C GLY A 191 16.38 12.79 -24.11
N SER A 192 17.53 13.45 -24.04
CA SER A 192 18.72 13.14 -24.83
C SER A 192 19.97 13.54 -24.06
N CYS A 193 21.13 13.00 -24.46
CA CYS A 193 22.42 13.43 -23.93
C CYS A 193 22.73 14.88 -24.30
N GLY A 194 23.39 15.60 -23.39
CA GLY A 194 23.87 16.98 -23.59
C GLY A 194 23.68 17.85 -22.35
N ASP A 195 24.13 19.10 -22.46
CA ASP A 195 24.22 20.04 -21.33
C ASP A 195 23.04 21.02 -21.24
N SER A 196 22.13 21.02 -22.22
CA SER A 196 20.98 21.93 -22.21
C SER A 196 20.04 21.63 -21.04
N PRO A 197 19.23 22.60 -20.58
CA PRO A 197 18.34 22.40 -19.43
C PRO A 197 17.33 21.25 -19.57
N ASP A 198 16.93 20.91 -20.78
CA ASP A 198 16.01 19.81 -21.14
C ASP A 198 16.73 18.50 -21.46
N GLN A 199 18.05 18.53 -21.60
CA GLN A 199 18.91 17.36 -21.82
C GLN A 199 19.35 16.75 -20.49
N MET A 200 19.56 15.44 -20.47
CA MET A 200 19.90 14.70 -19.27
C MET A 200 21.03 13.70 -19.54
N GLU A 201 22.10 13.80 -18.75
CA GLU A 201 23.20 12.85 -18.82
C GLU A 201 23.12 11.88 -17.65
N TYR A 202 23.13 10.57 -17.93
CA TYR A 202 23.06 9.52 -16.92
C TYR A 202 21.93 9.73 -15.90
N PRO A 203 20.66 9.84 -16.34
CA PRO A 203 19.55 10.03 -15.40
C PRO A 203 19.50 8.88 -14.38
N ALA A 204 19.29 9.23 -13.13
CA ALA A 204 19.35 8.35 -11.97
C ALA A 204 17.97 8.30 -11.28
N GLY A 205 17.83 8.91 -10.11
CA GLY A 205 16.58 8.95 -9.36
C GLY A 205 15.44 9.60 -10.16
N ILE A 206 14.24 9.04 -10.00
CA ILE A 206 13.01 9.54 -10.63
C ILE A 206 11.85 9.52 -9.65
N ALA A 207 10.98 10.52 -9.70
CA ALA A 207 9.77 10.61 -8.90
C ALA A 207 8.66 11.35 -9.66
N THR A 208 7.43 11.23 -9.19
CA THR A 208 6.24 11.92 -9.71
C THR A 208 5.54 12.70 -8.60
N ASP A 209 4.91 13.83 -8.94
CA ASP A 209 3.97 14.51 -8.06
C ASP A 209 2.51 14.13 -8.36
N ASP A 210 1.58 14.60 -7.53
CA ASP A 210 0.14 14.34 -7.66
C ASP A 210 -0.49 14.97 -8.92
N THR A 211 0.27 15.78 -9.66
CA THR A 211 -0.12 16.34 -10.96
C THR A 211 0.59 15.65 -12.13
N ASP A 212 1.22 14.50 -11.87
CA ASP A 212 1.99 13.70 -12.82
C ASP A 212 3.20 14.40 -13.44
N ASN A 213 3.72 15.48 -12.83
CA ASN A 213 5.02 16.01 -13.23
C ASN A 213 6.12 15.02 -12.83
N ILE A 214 7.16 14.95 -13.64
CA ILE A 214 8.26 13.98 -13.51
C ILE A 214 9.51 14.71 -13.04
N TYR A 215 10.06 14.30 -11.91
CA TYR A 215 11.30 14.82 -11.34
C TYR A 215 12.41 13.83 -11.62
N VAL A 216 13.51 14.29 -12.21
CA VAL A 216 14.63 13.46 -12.63
C VAL A 216 15.93 14.07 -12.11
N CYS A 217 16.72 13.28 -11.41
CA CYS A 217 18.11 13.60 -11.13
C CYS A 217 18.97 13.17 -12.32
N SER A 218 19.80 14.07 -12.86
CA SER A 218 20.75 13.74 -13.92
C SER A 218 22.05 14.51 -13.70
N GLN A 219 23.19 13.82 -13.80
CA GLN A 219 24.54 14.38 -13.63
C GLN A 219 24.72 15.27 -12.37
N HIS A 220 24.46 16.58 -12.45
CA HIS A 220 24.52 17.54 -11.32
C HIS A 220 23.28 18.44 -11.25
N LYS A 221 22.15 17.96 -11.77
CA LYS A 221 20.91 18.71 -11.96
C LYS A 221 19.73 17.95 -11.35
N LEU A 222 18.71 18.71 -10.95
CA LEU A 222 17.35 18.24 -10.75
C LEU A 222 16.47 18.91 -11.80
N GLN A 223 15.74 18.11 -12.57
CA GLN A 223 14.85 18.58 -13.62
C GLN A 223 13.42 18.14 -13.34
N LYS A 224 12.46 19.06 -13.48
CA LYS A 224 11.02 18.79 -13.41
C LYS A 224 10.44 18.94 -14.81
N PHE A 225 9.73 17.92 -15.26
CA PHE A 225 9.05 17.86 -16.55
C PHE A 225 7.54 17.73 -16.35
N THR A 226 6.76 18.16 -17.32
CA THR A 226 5.34 17.79 -17.42
C THR A 226 5.21 16.28 -17.60
N SER A 227 4.00 15.76 -17.42
CA SER A 227 3.71 14.36 -17.77
C SER A 227 4.06 14.07 -19.23
N SER A 228 3.84 15.01 -20.18
CA SER A 228 4.20 14.89 -21.61
C SER A 228 5.70 14.89 -21.89
N GLY A 229 6.56 15.25 -20.94
CA GLY A 229 8.02 15.29 -21.07
C GLY A 229 8.58 16.65 -21.49
N GLU A 230 7.81 17.73 -21.33
CA GLU A 230 8.25 19.10 -21.57
C GLU A 230 8.91 19.64 -20.30
N LEU A 231 10.07 20.30 -20.42
CA LEU A 231 10.78 20.84 -19.26
C LEU A 231 9.97 21.99 -18.63
N ILE A 232 9.74 21.91 -17.32
CA ILE A 232 9.14 22.98 -16.51
C ILE A 232 10.23 23.81 -15.86
N ILE A 233 11.12 23.17 -15.12
CA ILE A 233 12.20 23.84 -14.39
C ILE A 233 13.41 22.91 -14.25
N CYS A 234 14.60 23.50 -14.32
CA CYS A 234 15.87 22.83 -14.10
C CYS A 234 16.68 23.66 -13.09
N ILE A 235 17.14 23.00 -12.04
CA ILE A 235 18.07 23.59 -11.07
C ILE A 235 19.32 22.72 -10.95
N GLY A 236 20.37 23.29 -10.35
CA GLY A 236 21.59 22.55 -10.10
C GLY A 236 22.71 22.85 -11.08
N ARG A 237 23.91 22.73 -10.53
CA ARG A 237 25.20 22.64 -11.21
C ARG A 237 26.14 21.91 -10.27
N ARG A 238 27.31 21.50 -10.77
CA ARG A 238 28.34 20.90 -9.93
C ARG A 238 28.74 21.86 -8.80
N GLY A 239 28.66 21.41 -7.55
CA GLY A 239 29.11 22.19 -6.41
C GLY A 239 28.60 21.65 -5.08
N SER A 240 28.80 22.42 -4.02
CA SER A 240 28.46 22.04 -2.64
C SER A 240 27.62 23.08 -1.91
N LYS A 241 27.27 24.19 -2.57
CA LYS A 241 26.36 25.20 -2.01
C LYS A 241 24.91 24.74 -2.09
N GLU A 242 24.02 25.50 -1.48
CA GLU A 242 22.57 25.29 -1.55
C GLU A 242 22.10 25.35 -3.00
N GLY A 243 21.33 24.35 -3.43
CA GLY A 243 20.88 24.23 -4.82
C GLY A 243 21.97 23.82 -5.82
N GLU A 244 23.22 23.60 -5.39
CA GLU A 244 24.26 22.93 -6.17
C GLU A 244 24.33 21.45 -5.77
N PHE A 245 24.64 20.58 -6.73
CA PHE A 245 24.69 19.13 -6.49
C PHE A 245 26.04 18.55 -6.89
N TYR A 246 26.39 17.44 -6.26
CA TYR A 246 27.46 16.58 -6.72
C TYR A 246 26.93 15.14 -6.81
N GLU A 247 26.58 14.77 -8.05
CA GLU A 247 26.07 13.45 -8.41
C GLU A 247 24.78 13.04 -7.66
N PRO A 248 23.67 13.80 -7.77
CA PRO A 248 22.44 13.44 -7.09
C PRO A 248 21.87 12.14 -7.68
N CYS A 249 21.51 11.19 -6.80
CA CYS A 249 21.16 9.82 -7.21
C CYS A 249 19.71 9.43 -6.94
N GLY A 250 19.08 10.06 -5.95
CA GLY A 250 17.72 9.75 -5.53
C GLY A 250 16.88 11.01 -5.43
N VAL A 251 15.60 10.90 -5.77
CA VAL A 251 14.60 11.94 -5.56
C VAL A 251 13.31 11.31 -5.06
N THR A 252 12.70 11.92 -4.06
CA THR A 252 11.40 11.50 -3.52
C THR A 252 10.60 12.73 -3.11
N LEU A 253 9.30 12.67 -3.37
CA LEU A 253 8.36 13.66 -2.86
C LEU A 253 7.69 13.15 -1.59
N TYR A 254 7.62 14.01 -0.59
CA TYR A 254 6.91 13.74 0.66
C TYR A 254 6.43 15.05 1.29
N ASP A 255 5.18 15.12 1.71
CA ASP A 255 4.58 16.29 2.38
C ASP A 255 4.85 17.62 1.63
N ASN A 256 4.56 17.63 0.31
CA ASN A 256 4.77 18.76 -0.60
C ASN A 256 6.22 19.29 -0.69
N GLN A 257 7.19 18.44 -0.41
CA GLN A 257 8.61 18.75 -0.52
C GLN A 257 9.33 17.72 -1.38
N VAL A 258 10.38 18.16 -2.05
CA VAL A 258 11.27 17.34 -2.89
C VAL A 258 12.56 17.07 -2.12
N TYR A 259 12.83 15.82 -1.83
CA TYR A 259 14.04 15.37 -1.15
C TYR A 259 15.00 14.77 -2.17
N VAL A 260 16.19 15.35 -2.30
CA VAL A 260 17.22 14.94 -3.26
C VAL A 260 18.42 14.38 -2.51
N CYS A 261 18.77 13.13 -2.77
CA CYS A 261 20.00 12.51 -2.28
C CYS A 261 21.19 13.04 -3.08
N ASP A 262 21.92 13.98 -2.49
CA ASP A 262 23.11 14.63 -3.06
C ASP A 262 24.36 13.79 -2.69
N ARG A 263 24.54 12.70 -3.44
CA ARG A 263 25.37 11.54 -3.07
C ARG A 263 26.77 11.94 -2.64
N ASP A 264 27.50 12.65 -3.49
CA ASP A 264 28.92 12.91 -3.27
C ASP A 264 29.17 14.16 -2.40
N ASN A 265 28.11 14.91 -2.06
CA ASN A 265 28.12 15.87 -0.97
C ASN A 265 27.68 15.27 0.38
N HIS A 266 27.32 13.98 0.41
CA HIS A 266 26.94 13.25 1.62
C HIS A 266 25.80 13.92 2.41
N ARG A 267 24.80 14.45 1.70
CA ARG A 267 23.64 15.12 2.29
C ARG A 267 22.37 14.84 1.50
N ILE A 268 21.24 15.19 2.09
CA ILE A 268 19.96 15.29 1.39
C ILE A 268 19.60 16.77 1.32
N GLN A 269 19.29 17.30 0.14
CA GLN A 269 18.75 18.65 0.00
C GLN A 269 17.23 18.58 -0.15
N VAL A 270 16.53 19.49 0.52
CA VAL A 270 15.06 19.57 0.54
C VAL A 270 14.65 20.86 -0.16
N PHE A 271 13.69 20.73 -1.08
CA PHE A 271 13.12 21.83 -1.84
C PHE A 271 11.60 21.83 -1.71
N ASP A 272 10.95 22.96 -1.99
CA ASP A 272 9.51 22.98 -2.25
C ASP A 272 9.19 22.46 -3.68
N LEU A 273 7.90 22.43 -4.05
CA LEU A 273 7.45 21.95 -5.37
C LEU A 273 7.83 22.89 -6.54
N ASP A 274 8.21 24.13 -6.24
CA ASP A 274 8.75 25.12 -7.18
C ASP A 274 10.29 25.07 -7.25
N LEU A 275 10.90 24.09 -6.55
CA LEU A 275 12.33 23.86 -6.45
C LEU A 275 13.13 24.98 -5.76
N ASN A 276 12.50 25.75 -4.87
CA ASN A 276 13.23 26.64 -3.98
C ASN A 276 13.87 25.84 -2.83
N PHE A 277 15.12 26.15 -2.49
CA PHE A 277 15.82 25.47 -1.40
C PHE A 277 15.15 25.76 -0.04
N VAL A 278 14.90 24.70 0.72
CA VAL A 278 14.31 24.79 2.07
C VAL A 278 15.37 24.52 3.13
N GLN A 279 16.07 23.37 3.05
CA GLN A 279 17.10 22.99 4.02
C GLN A 279 17.97 21.84 3.48
N SER A 280 19.09 21.60 4.14
CA SER A 280 19.89 20.38 3.97
C SER A 280 19.84 19.51 5.22
N ILE A 281 19.77 18.20 5.02
CA ILE A 281 19.80 17.19 6.08
C ILE A 281 21.11 16.41 5.96
N GLY A 282 21.81 16.30 7.08
CA GLY A 282 22.99 15.48 7.25
C GLY A 282 24.30 16.08 6.74
N SER A 283 25.39 15.39 7.06
CA SER A 283 26.77 15.72 6.67
C SER A 283 27.56 14.43 6.48
N HIS A 284 28.75 14.50 5.87
CA HIS A 284 29.62 13.33 5.76
C HIS A 284 29.93 12.70 7.13
N GLY A 285 29.84 11.37 7.22
CA GLY A 285 30.29 10.58 8.37
C GLY A 285 29.46 9.33 8.63
N LYS A 286 29.74 8.65 9.75
CA LYS A 286 29.06 7.41 10.18
C LYS A 286 28.20 7.61 11.45
N GLY A 287 28.27 8.80 12.03
CA GLY A 287 27.61 9.15 13.29
C GLY A 287 26.14 9.47 13.11
N ARG A 288 25.50 9.82 14.22
CA ARG A 288 24.10 10.24 14.19
C ARG A 288 23.96 11.47 13.31
N SER A 289 22.96 11.39 12.45
CA SER A 289 22.65 12.42 11.49
C SER A 289 23.70 12.68 10.41
N GLN A 290 24.58 11.71 10.16
CA GLN A 290 25.56 11.77 9.10
C GLN A 290 25.24 10.73 8.02
N PHE A 291 25.67 11.00 6.80
CA PHE A 291 25.53 10.09 5.69
C PHE A 291 26.89 9.74 5.08
N ASN A 292 26.98 8.56 4.49
CA ASN A 292 28.02 8.19 3.56
C ASN A 292 27.40 7.79 2.22
N ALA A 293 27.34 8.75 1.28
CA ALA A 293 26.80 8.58 -0.06
C ALA A 293 25.33 8.11 -0.03
N PRO A 294 24.40 8.97 0.41
CA PRO A 294 22.98 8.67 0.36
C PRO A 294 22.58 8.49 -1.10
N HIS A 295 21.89 7.39 -1.39
CA HIS A 295 21.60 6.97 -2.75
C HIS A 295 20.11 7.08 -3.06
N ASP A 296 19.24 6.73 -2.11
CA ASP A 296 17.79 6.92 -2.22
C ASP A 296 17.19 7.20 -0.84
N VAL A 297 16.03 7.86 -0.83
CA VAL A 297 15.29 8.20 0.38
C VAL A 297 13.81 7.89 0.18
N LYS A 298 13.15 7.25 1.14
CA LYS A 298 11.70 7.01 1.13
C LYS A 298 11.08 7.30 2.49
N PHE A 299 9.78 7.52 2.52
CA PHE A 299 9.04 7.81 3.74
C PHE A 299 7.95 6.77 3.95
N ASP A 300 7.70 6.40 5.20
CA ASP A 300 6.51 5.64 5.56
C ASP A 300 5.31 6.56 5.85
N THR A 301 4.15 5.97 6.11
CA THR A 301 2.92 6.73 6.42
C THR A 301 2.94 7.42 7.78
N ALA A 302 3.88 7.08 8.66
CA ALA A 302 4.08 7.76 9.95
C ALA A 302 5.06 8.95 9.83
N GLY A 303 5.67 9.14 8.66
CA GLY A 303 6.66 10.17 8.38
C GLY A 303 8.08 9.82 8.82
N ASN A 304 8.37 8.54 9.03
CA ASN A 304 9.75 8.10 9.19
C ASN A 304 10.44 8.09 7.83
N MET A 305 11.63 8.67 7.77
CA MET A 305 12.48 8.75 6.59
C MET A 305 13.46 7.57 6.58
N TYR A 306 13.59 6.88 5.47
CA TYR A 306 14.49 5.74 5.28
C TYR A 306 15.49 6.12 4.21
N VAL A 307 16.77 6.11 4.55
CA VAL A 307 17.85 6.47 3.61
C VAL A 307 18.68 5.22 3.34
N ALA A 308 18.81 4.89 2.06
CA ALA A 308 19.75 3.88 1.58
C ALA A 308 21.10 4.54 1.35
N GLU A 309 22.13 4.04 2.02
CA GLU A 309 23.50 4.57 1.94
C GLU A 309 24.42 3.54 1.30
N TYR A 310 25.33 4.03 0.48
CA TYR A 310 26.37 3.23 -0.14
C TYR A 310 27.71 3.52 0.54
N SER A 311 28.32 2.54 1.22
CA SER A 311 29.65 2.77 1.77
C SER A 311 30.68 2.81 0.64
N ASN A 312 31.06 4.01 0.19
CA ASN A 312 32.25 4.17 -0.63
C ASN A 312 33.48 3.80 0.21
N ARG A 313 34.03 2.60 -0.03
CA ARG A 313 35.30 2.00 0.45
C ARG A 313 35.32 1.39 1.86
N GLU A 314 35.06 0.08 1.92
CA GLU A 314 36.13 -0.86 2.28
C GLU A 314 36.51 -1.60 0.99
N SER A 315 37.81 -1.73 0.73
CA SER A 315 38.39 -2.36 -0.45
C SER A 315 37.72 -3.68 -0.81
N ALA A 316 37.12 -3.73 -2.01
CA ALA A 316 36.86 -4.98 -2.71
C ALA A 316 38.20 -5.64 -3.06
N SER A 317 38.78 -6.36 -2.10
CA SER A 317 39.83 -7.34 -2.36
C SER A 317 39.29 -8.75 -2.48
N ASN A 318 38.04 -9.02 -2.11
CA ASN A 318 37.40 -10.33 -2.27
C ASN A 318 36.02 -10.12 -2.85
N GLY A 319 35.88 -10.38 -4.14
CA GLY A 319 34.66 -10.12 -4.91
C GLY A 319 33.47 -10.95 -4.45
N HIS A 320 32.77 -10.53 -3.40
CA HIS A 320 31.40 -10.92 -3.10
C HIS A 320 30.71 -9.81 -2.28
N GLN A 321 29.61 -9.30 -2.83
CA GLN A 321 28.53 -8.55 -2.16
C GLN A 321 28.82 -7.10 -1.71
N TRP A 322 28.08 -6.15 -2.30
CA TRP A 322 28.09 -4.73 -1.95
C TRP A 322 27.13 -4.49 -0.76
N PRO A 323 27.59 -4.06 0.42
CA PRO A 323 26.70 -3.87 1.56
C PRO A 323 25.84 -2.61 1.37
N ILE A 324 24.52 -2.80 1.27
CA ILE A 324 23.54 -1.70 1.36
C ILE A 324 23.28 -1.46 2.84
N HIS A 325 23.57 -0.25 3.32
CA HIS A 325 23.20 0.16 4.68
C HIS A 325 21.88 0.92 4.64
N THR A 326 20.93 0.52 5.48
CA THR A 326 19.68 1.28 5.67
C THR A 326 19.72 2.01 7.00
N SER A 327 19.49 3.31 6.96
CA SER A 327 19.35 4.16 8.13
C SER A 327 17.89 4.61 8.25
N ILE A 328 17.23 4.24 9.34
CA ILE A 328 15.83 4.61 9.63
C ILE A 328 15.81 5.87 10.47
N TRP A 329 15.37 6.98 9.91
CA TRP A 329 15.26 8.26 10.56
C TRP A 329 13.83 8.56 10.98
N SER A 330 13.52 8.39 12.27
CA SER A 330 12.23 8.83 12.82
C SER A 330 12.31 10.28 13.30
N GLY A 331 11.33 11.11 13.00
CA GLY A 331 11.25 12.48 13.51
C GLY A 331 9.79 12.93 13.56
N ARG A 332 9.31 13.36 14.74
CA ARG A 332 8.03 14.06 14.82
C ARG A 332 8.24 15.51 14.39
N ARG A 333 7.25 16.07 13.67
CA ARG A 333 7.22 17.45 13.14
C ARG A 333 8.06 18.42 13.98
N GLY A 334 9.08 19.00 13.36
CA GLY A 334 9.78 20.17 13.87
C GLY A 334 10.98 19.96 14.79
N LYS A 335 11.33 18.76 15.29
CA LYS A 335 12.58 18.55 16.06
C LYS A 335 13.20 17.16 15.87
N THR A 336 14.45 17.16 15.39
CA THR A 336 15.45 16.08 15.37
C THR A 336 15.00 14.75 14.76
N ALA A 337 15.59 14.41 13.62
CA ALA A 337 15.49 13.08 13.04
C ALA A 337 16.46 12.10 13.77
N TRP A 338 16.05 10.85 13.95
CA TRP A 338 16.74 9.81 14.74
C TRP A 338 17.01 8.57 13.88
N ALA A 339 18.28 8.33 13.51
CA ALA A 339 18.71 7.17 12.72
C ALA A 339 18.80 5.88 13.56
N ILE A 340 18.14 4.79 13.16
CA ILE A 340 18.43 3.41 13.54
C ILE A 340 19.08 2.76 12.32
N ARG A 341 20.37 2.47 12.41
CA ARG A 341 21.11 1.77 11.34
C ARG A 341 20.83 0.28 11.45
N SER A 342 20.20 -0.31 10.45
CA SER A 342 20.08 -1.77 10.36
C SER A 342 21.12 -2.28 9.37
N SER A 343 22.06 -3.06 9.87
CA SER A 343 22.95 -3.89 9.06
C SER A 343 22.23 -5.20 8.80
N TYR A 344 21.78 -5.47 7.58
CA TYR A 344 21.50 -6.84 7.17
C TYR A 344 22.83 -7.43 6.70
N CYS A 345 23.36 -8.40 7.46
CA CYS A 345 24.50 -9.23 7.07
C CYS A 345 24.07 -10.28 6.03
#